data_AF-A0AAW5ZQ39-F1
#
_entry.id   AF-A0AAW5ZQ39-F1
#
_cell.length_a   1.000
_cell.length_b   1.000
_cell.length_c   1.000
_cell.angle_alpha   90.00
_cell.angle_beta   90.00
_cell.angle_gamma   90.00
#
_symmetry.space_group_name_H-M   'P 1'
#
loop_
_entity.id
_entity.type
_entity.pdbx_description
1 polymer ?
#
loop_
_entity_poly.entity_id
_entity_poly.type
_entity_poly.pdbx_seq_one_letter_code
_entity_poly.pdbx_strand_id
1 'polypeptide(L)'
;MKSVYLLFAASLVLAGCVGMTQREIRAQAVEVRQTSEPASRVLECFQVELNDLARTIAYPHDSKVEISIGTEQVGDYRLYYLVGIQPEGAATVLSIRQTGRTFVPLPPQKFGALLDRCAPAV
;
A
#
# COMPACT_ATOMS: atom_id res chain seq x y z
N MET A 1 1.54 5.27 -55.71
CA MET A 1 2.98 5.29 -55.36
C MET A 1 3.20 6.27 -54.22
N LYS A 2 4.11 5.91 -53.31
CA LYS A 2 4.63 6.64 -52.14
C LYS A 2 3.86 6.50 -50.83
N SER A 3 4.19 5.41 -50.15
CA SER A 3 4.27 5.30 -48.71
C SER A 3 4.89 6.56 -48.07
N VAL A 4 4.23 7.06 -47.04
CA VAL A 4 4.86 7.94 -46.05
C VAL A 4 4.64 7.26 -44.70
N TYR A 5 5.58 6.38 -44.36
CA TYR A 5 5.84 6.00 -42.98
C TYR A 5 6.46 7.23 -42.30
N LEU A 6 5.84 7.76 -41.26
CA LEU A 6 6.53 8.66 -40.34
C LEU A 6 5.95 8.55 -38.92
N LEU A 7 6.75 7.83 -38.13
CA LEU A 7 7.04 8.02 -36.71
C LEU A 7 5.92 7.70 -35.70
N PHE A 8 5.98 6.44 -35.27
CA PHE A 8 5.81 6.03 -33.88
C PHE A 8 6.51 7.02 -32.93
N ALA A 9 5.77 8.00 -32.41
CA ALA A 9 6.11 8.64 -31.14
C ALA A 9 5.51 7.77 -30.02
N ALA A 10 6.11 6.61 -29.79
CA ALA A 10 5.90 5.87 -28.55
C ALA A 10 6.59 6.63 -27.43
N SER A 11 5.96 7.70 -26.94
CA SER A 11 6.24 8.27 -25.62
C SER A 11 5.70 7.30 -24.56
N LEU A 12 6.32 6.11 -24.49
CA LEU A 12 6.09 5.12 -23.46
C LEU A 12 6.62 5.68 -22.13
N VAL A 13 5.72 6.35 -21.40
CA VAL A 13 5.59 6.31 -19.94
C VAL A 13 6.90 6.06 -19.17
N LEU A 14 7.79 7.05 -19.13
CA LEU A 14 8.91 7.09 -18.17
C LEU A 14 8.45 7.42 -16.73
N ALA A 15 7.13 7.46 -16.49
CA ALA A 15 6.55 7.73 -15.18
C ALA A 15 6.49 6.49 -14.26
N GLY A 16 7.26 5.42 -14.52
CA GLY A 16 6.97 4.07 -14.01
C GLY A 16 7.46 3.68 -12.61
N CYS A 17 8.43 4.39 -12.01
CA CYS A 17 9.11 3.89 -10.80
C CYS A 17 8.87 4.69 -9.51
N VAL A 18 8.16 5.81 -9.56
CA VAL A 18 8.00 6.69 -8.40
C VAL A 18 6.78 6.27 -7.58
N GLY A 19 6.90 6.22 -6.25
CA GLY A 19 5.74 5.99 -5.37
C GLY A 19 4.77 7.19 -5.36
N MET A 20 3.66 7.06 -4.66
CA MET A 20 2.63 8.10 -4.55
C MET A 20 2.80 8.96 -3.29
N THR A 21 2.34 10.20 -3.33
CA THR A 21 2.12 11.01 -2.12
C THR A 21 0.95 10.43 -1.29
N GLN A 22 0.86 10.86 -0.02
CA GLN A 22 -0.29 10.59 0.86
C GLN A 22 -1.64 10.90 0.19
N ARG A 23 -1.74 12.03 -0.51
CA ARG A 23 -2.98 12.46 -1.17
C ARG A 23 -3.33 11.54 -2.35
N GLU A 24 -2.34 11.20 -3.18
CA GLU A 24 -2.55 10.38 -4.38
C GLU A 24 -2.93 8.93 -4.03
N ILE A 25 -2.30 8.33 -3.02
CA ILE A 25 -2.60 6.95 -2.65
C ILE A 25 -4.00 6.82 -2.01
N ARG A 26 -4.45 7.85 -1.29
CA ARG A 26 -5.82 7.90 -0.71
C ARG A 26 -6.90 7.98 -1.78
N ALA A 27 -6.58 8.49 -2.96
CA ALA A 27 -7.49 8.55 -4.10
C ALA A 27 -7.58 7.24 -4.90
N GLN A 28 -6.70 6.27 -4.64
CA GLN A 28 -6.75 4.96 -5.30
C GLN A 28 -7.96 4.15 -4.84
N ALA A 29 -8.36 3.12 -5.58
CA ALA A 29 -9.37 2.18 -5.12
C ALA A 29 -8.97 1.53 -3.79
N VAL A 30 -9.95 1.27 -2.93
CA VAL A 30 -9.74 0.55 -1.66
C VAL A 30 -10.10 -0.91 -1.84
N GLU A 31 -9.16 -1.78 -1.51
CA GLU A 31 -9.42 -3.19 -1.26
C GLU A 31 -9.74 -3.36 0.23
N VAL A 32 -10.81 -4.08 0.54
CA VAL A 32 -11.23 -4.33 1.91
C VAL A 32 -11.00 -5.80 2.23
N ARG A 33 -10.35 -6.06 3.36
CA ARG A 33 -10.09 -7.40 3.89
C ARG A 33 -10.55 -7.46 5.33
N GLN A 34 -11.22 -8.54 5.70
CA GLN A 34 -11.65 -8.79 7.07
C GLN A 34 -10.82 -9.94 7.66
N THR A 35 -10.57 -9.87 8.96
CA THR A 35 -9.90 -10.94 9.72
C THR A 35 -10.52 -11.06 11.10
N SER A 36 -10.49 -12.26 11.67
CA SER A 36 -10.87 -12.51 13.07
C SER A 36 -9.75 -12.13 14.05
N GLU A 37 -8.54 -11.83 13.57
CA GLU A 37 -7.44 -11.38 14.43
C GLU A 37 -7.75 -10.01 15.04
N PRO A 38 -7.46 -9.77 16.33
CA PRO A 38 -7.62 -8.47 16.96
C PRO A 38 -6.76 -7.39 16.30
N ALA A 39 -7.27 -6.17 16.17
CA ALA A 39 -6.59 -5.05 15.52
C ALA A 39 -5.19 -4.77 16.10
N SER A 40 -5.01 -4.95 17.41
CA SER A 40 -3.71 -4.82 18.08
C SER A 40 -2.71 -5.87 17.63
N ARG A 41 -3.14 -7.12 17.44
CA ARG A 41 -2.29 -8.24 16.99
C ARG A 41 -1.92 -8.10 15.52
N VAL A 42 -2.86 -7.63 14.70
CA VAL A 42 -2.57 -7.26 13.30
C VAL A 42 -1.50 -6.17 13.26
N LEU A 43 -1.69 -5.08 14.03
CA LEU A 43 -0.74 -3.97 14.08
C LEU A 43 0.67 -4.42 14.54
N GLU A 44 0.74 -5.20 15.62
CA GLU A 44 2.00 -5.73 16.14
C GLU A 44 2.73 -6.58 15.09
N CYS A 45 2.02 -7.49 14.43
CA CYS A 45 2.60 -8.32 13.37
C CYS A 45 3.16 -7.47 12.22
N PHE A 46 2.43 -6.45 11.77
CA PHE A 46 2.93 -5.53 10.74
C PHE A 46 4.18 -4.77 11.19
N GLN A 47 4.23 -4.31 12.44
CA GLN A 47 5.39 -3.58 12.96
C GLN A 47 6.65 -4.46 12.99
N VAL A 48 6.53 -5.71 13.44
CA VAL A 48 7.64 -6.67 13.47
C VAL A 48 8.12 -7.01 12.06
N GLU A 49 7.21 -7.24 11.12
CA GLU A 49 7.55 -7.72 9.78
C GLU A 49 8.06 -6.61 8.84
N LEU A 50 7.59 -5.37 9.02
CA LEU A 50 7.96 -4.24 8.15
C LEU A 50 9.17 -3.44 8.65
N ASN A 51 9.47 -3.51 9.96
CA ASN A 51 10.57 -2.77 10.56
C ASN A 51 10.57 -1.29 10.11
N ASP A 52 11.68 -0.77 9.61
CA ASP A 52 11.85 0.64 9.19
C ASP A 52 11.11 1.02 7.89
N LEU A 53 10.49 0.07 7.18
CA LEU A 53 9.76 0.35 5.94
C LEU A 53 8.40 1.03 6.18
N ALA A 54 7.90 0.98 7.42
CA ALA A 54 6.57 1.44 7.79
C ALA A 54 6.60 2.71 8.64
N ARG A 55 5.66 3.61 8.38
CA ARG A 55 5.30 4.73 9.27
C ARG A 55 3.87 4.53 9.75
N THR A 56 3.67 4.57 11.05
CA THR A 56 2.35 4.36 11.67
C THR A 56 1.78 5.68 12.17
N ILE A 57 0.50 5.93 11.87
CA ILE A 57 -0.27 7.06 12.40
C ILE A 57 -1.54 6.50 13.04
N ALA A 58 -1.80 6.86 14.30
CA ALA A 58 -3.03 6.51 14.98
C ALA A 58 -4.05 7.65 14.88
N TYR A 59 -5.30 7.30 14.65
CA TYR A 59 -6.47 8.18 14.68
C TYR A 59 -7.38 7.74 15.82
N PRO A 60 -7.13 8.20 17.07
CA PRO A 60 -7.81 7.66 18.25
C PRO A 60 -9.33 7.85 18.23
N HIS A 61 -9.80 8.97 17.66
CA HIS A 61 -11.23 9.29 17.56
C HIS A 61 -12.01 8.26 16.71
N ASP A 62 -11.36 7.67 15.72
CA ASP A 62 -11.98 6.70 14.80
C ASP A 62 -11.61 5.25 15.15
N SER A 63 -10.85 5.04 16.24
CA SER A 63 -10.22 3.74 16.57
C SER A 63 -9.44 3.12 15.41
N LYS A 64 -8.86 3.96 14.55
CA LYS A 64 -8.20 3.54 13.32
C LYS A 64 -6.70 3.77 13.41
N VAL A 65 -5.93 2.85 12.86
CA VAL A 65 -4.48 3.01 12.67
C VAL A 65 -4.18 2.94 11.19
N GLU A 66 -3.32 3.81 10.68
CA GLU A 66 -2.81 3.74 9.31
C GLU A 66 -1.32 3.43 9.28
N ILE A 67 -0.95 2.48 8.45
CA ILE A 67 0.42 2.06 8.17
C ILE A 67 0.74 2.51 6.74
N SER A 68 1.63 3.48 6.63
CA SER A 68 2.18 3.97 5.37
C SER A 68 3.46 3.20 5.07
N ILE A 69 3.55 2.55 3.90
CA ILE A 69 4.71 1.74 3.51
C ILE A 69 5.32 2.35 2.25
N GLY A 70 6.59 2.70 2.33
CA GLY A 70 7.24 3.49 1.30
C GLY A 70 8.70 3.78 1.57
N THR A 71 9.27 4.70 0.79
CA THR A 71 10.67 5.09 0.91
C THR A 71 10.84 6.57 0.57
N GLU A 72 11.93 7.16 1.06
CA GLU A 72 12.32 8.52 0.72
C GLU A 72 12.79 8.57 -0.75
N GLN A 73 12.16 9.45 -1.54
CA GLN A 73 12.51 9.69 -2.94
C GLN A 73 12.51 11.18 -3.21
N VAL A 74 13.65 11.73 -3.63
CA VAL A 74 13.79 13.14 -4.02
C VAL A 74 13.33 14.11 -2.91
N GLY A 75 13.60 13.76 -1.64
CA GLY A 75 13.25 14.59 -0.47
C GLY A 75 11.82 14.43 0.04
N ASP A 76 11.00 13.59 -0.59
CA ASP A 76 9.66 13.26 -0.13
C ASP A 76 9.50 11.78 0.18
N TYR A 77 8.71 11.45 1.21
CA TYR A 77 8.31 10.08 1.46
C TYR A 77 7.23 9.64 0.46
N ARG A 78 7.56 8.65 -0.37
CA ARG A 78 6.68 8.11 -1.42
C ARG A 78 6.15 6.73 -1.01
N LEU A 79 4.83 6.61 -0.98
CA LEU A 79 4.11 5.43 -0.54
C LEU A 79 3.87 4.48 -1.71
N TYR A 80 4.00 3.19 -1.44
CA TYR A 80 3.59 2.12 -2.35
C TYR A 80 2.35 1.39 -1.86
N TYR A 81 2.18 1.33 -0.54
CA TYR A 81 1.00 0.79 0.13
C TYR A 81 0.55 1.72 1.27
N LEU A 82 -0.76 1.77 1.49
CA LEU A 82 -1.38 2.38 2.64
C LEU A 82 -2.40 1.39 3.20
N VAL A 83 -2.23 1.00 4.47
CA VAL A 83 -3.08 0.03 5.15
C VAL A 83 -3.74 0.70 6.34
N GLY A 84 -5.06 0.84 6.33
CA GLY A 84 -5.84 1.23 7.50
C GLY A 84 -6.34 0.00 8.24
N ILE A 85 -6.09 -0.09 9.54
CA ILE A 85 -6.54 -1.14 10.45
C ILE A 85 -7.60 -0.54 11.36
N GLN A 86 -8.80 -1.14 11.40
CA GLN A 86 -9.92 -0.65 12.21
C GLN A 86 -10.67 -1.84 12.82
N PRO A 87 -10.96 -1.83 14.13
CA PRO A 87 -11.85 -2.83 14.72
C PRO A 87 -13.29 -2.61 14.25
N GLU A 88 -13.98 -3.70 13.93
CA GLU A 88 -15.41 -3.72 13.58
C GLU A 88 -16.09 -4.87 14.35
N GLY A 89 -16.63 -4.54 15.52
CA GLY A 89 -17.18 -5.54 16.44
C GLY A 89 -16.10 -6.52 16.92
N ALA A 90 -16.30 -7.80 16.65
CA ALA A 90 -15.34 -8.87 16.98
C ALA A 90 -14.27 -9.09 15.89
N ALA A 91 -14.40 -8.44 14.74
CA ALA A 91 -13.49 -8.56 13.61
C ALA A 91 -12.58 -7.32 13.49
N THR A 92 -11.56 -7.44 12.65
CA THR A 92 -10.73 -6.32 12.21
C THR A 92 -10.87 -6.16 10.71
N VAL A 93 -11.08 -4.91 10.28
CA VAL A 93 -11.09 -4.53 8.87
C VAL A 93 -9.78 -3.86 8.50
N LEU A 94 -9.20 -4.35 7.41
CA LEU A 94 -8.08 -3.75 6.73
C LEU A 94 -8.58 -3.06 5.46
N SER A 95 -8.28 -1.78 5.33
CA SER A 95 -8.45 -0.99 4.12
C SER A 95 -7.10 -0.82 3.44
N ILE A 96 -6.94 -1.41 2.26
CA ILE A 96 -5.67 -1.50 1.56
C ILE A 96 -5.76 -0.65 0.30
N ARG A 97 -4.79 0.25 0.13
CA ARG A 97 -4.60 1.03 -1.10
C ARG A 97 -3.18 0.82 -1.57
N GLN A 98 -3.00 0.66 -2.87
CA GLN A 98 -1.71 0.38 -3.47
C GLN A 98 -1.53 1.11 -4.79
N THR A 99 -0.28 1.37 -5.14
CA THR A 99 0.06 2.11 -6.37
C THR A 99 0.00 1.25 -7.63
N GLY A 100 -0.06 -0.08 -7.49
CA GLY A 100 0.12 -1.03 -8.59
C GLY A 100 1.56 -1.11 -9.14
N ARG A 101 2.50 -0.38 -8.54
CA ARG A 101 3.91 -0.33 -8.95
C ARG A 101 4.76 -1.27 -8.11
N THR A 102 5.82 -1.79 -8.71
CA THR A 102 6.77 -2.63 -7.99
C THR A 102 7.57 -1.81 -6.99
N PHE A 103 7.49 -2.19 -5.72
CA PHE A 103 8.37 -1.71 -4.66
C PHE A 103 9.38 -2.81 -4.33
N VAL A 104 10.64 -2.65 -4.73
CA VAL A 104 11.66 -3.73 -4.60
C VAL A 104 11.80 -4.28 -3.16
N PRO A 105 11.81 -3.45 -2.10
CA PRO A 105 11.87 -3.96 -0.72
C PRO A 105 10.67 -4.83 -0.34
N LEU A 106 9.47 -4.52 -0.85
CA LEU A 106 8.25 -5.24 -0.58
C LEU A 106 7.39 -5.41 -1.85
N PRO A 107 7.76 -6.35 -2.73
CA PRO A 107 7.02 -6.62 -3.97
C PRO A 107 5.60 -7.11 -3.67
N PRO A 108 4.66 -7.01 -4.61
CA PRO A 108 3.25 -7.38 -4.38
C PRO A 108 3.06 -8.78 -3.80
N GLN A 109 3.85 -9.78 -4.24
CA GLN A 109 3.74 -11.14 -3.71
C GLN A 109 4.17 -11.23 -2.22
N LYS A 110 5.22 -10.49 -1.83
CA LYS A 110 5.65 -10.43 -0.42
C LYS A 110 4.64 -9.67 0.43
N PHE A 111 4.04 -8.61 -0.11
CA PHE A 111 2.97 -7.89 0.58
C PHE A 111 1.74 -8.77 0.77
N GLY A 112 1.30 -9.52 -0.25
CA GLY A 112 0.22 -10.49 -0.12
C GLY A 112 0.51 -11.54 0.95
N ALA A 113 1.72 -12.13 0.94
CA ALA A 113 2.12 -13.09 1.96
C ALA A 113 2.19 -12.49 3.38
N LEU A 114 2.52 -11.20 3.51
CA LEU A 114 2.46 -10.47 4.78
C LEU A 114 1.02 -10.34 5.27
N LEU A 115 0.09 -9.97 4.38
CA LEU A 115 -1.34 -9.91 4.71
C LEU A 115 -1.87 -11.27 5.17
N ASP A 116 -1.48 -12.35 4.49
CA ASP A 116 -1.92 -13.70 4.85
C ASP A 116 -1.37 -14.16 6.20
N ARG A 117 -0.16 -13.72 6.59
CA ARG A 117 0.41 -14.00 7.91
C ARG A 117 -0.21 -13.16 9.03
N CYS A 118 -0.35 -11.85 8.82
CA CYS A 118 -0.74 -10.92 9.87
C CYS A 118 -2.25 -10.69 9.99
N ALA A 119 -3.00 -10.91 8.92
CA ALA A 119 -4.44 -10.71 8.84
C ALA A 119 -5.06 -11.77 7.90
N PRO A 120 -4.99 -13.06 8.27
CA PRO A 120 -5.60 -14.13 7.47
C PRO A 120 -7.08 -13.82 7.23
N ALA A 121 -7.50 -13.92 5.96
CA ALA A 121 -8.86 -13.57 5.58
C ALA A 121 -9.85 -14.58 6.16
N VAL A 122 -11.02 -14.09 6.59
CA VAL A 122 -12.18 -14.92 6.98
C VAL A 122 -13.15 -15.09 5.82
#